data_AF-R2R141-F1
#
_entry.id   AF-R2R141-F1
#
_cell.length_a   1.000
_cell.length_b   1.000
_cell.length_c   1.000
_cell.angle_alpha   90.00
_cell.angle_beta   90.00
_cell.angle_gamma   90.00
#
_symmetry.space_group_name_H-M   'P 1'
#
loop_
_entity.id
_entity.type
_entity.pdbx_description
1 polymer ?
#
loop_
_entity_poly.entity_id
_entity_poly.type
_entity_poly.pdbx_seq_one_letter_code
_entity_poly.pdbx_strand_id
1 'polypeptide(L)'
;MGFGSFEGEQQFLQPAGQDYYDSFYLQFGGESMTLVQERMFKILHQIMAREDHQNVLAISHNGACVSFLQTIWQGDPNDLIRAFPNCSIFVLTYENQQFQLEDIIDPATKQSIL
;
A
#
# COMPACT_ATOMS: atom_id res chain seq x y z
N MET A 1 -7.48 -2.03 -3.11
CA MET A 1 -8.40 -2.90 -2.40
C MET A 1 -9.78 -2.54 -2.88
N GLY A 2 -10.44 -3.47 -3.53
CA GLY A 2 -11.86 -3.38 -3.86
C GLY A 2 -12.70 -3.85 -2.68
N PHE A 3 -13.76 -3.11 -2.37
CA PHE A 3 -14.70 -3.42 -1.30
C PHE A 3 -15.96 -4.15 -1.79
N GLY A 4 -16.07 -4.38 -3.10
CA GLY A 4 -17.22 -5.08 -3.69
C GLY A 4 -18.52 -4.30 -3.46
N SER A 5 -19.57 -4.97 -3.00
CA SER A 5 -20.86 -4.31 -2.68
C SER A 5 -20.78 -3.27 -1.55
N PHE A 6 -19.67 -3.17 -0.82
CA PHE A 6 -19.47 -2.14 0.22
C PHE A 6 -18.86 -0.84 -0.35
N GLU A 7 -18.53 -0.79 -1.64
CA GLU A 7 -18.04 0.45 -2.26
C GLU A 7 -19.07 1.57 -2.15
N GLY A 8 -18.67 2.68 -1.52
CA GLY A 8 -19.55 3.85 -1.29
C GLY A 8 -20.45 3.76 -0.06
N GLU A 9 -20.39 2.67 0.70
CA GLU A 9 -21.14 2.52 1.95
C GLU A 9 -20.51 3.27 3.13
N GLN A 10 -21.30 3.44 4.21
CA GLN A 10 -20.84 4.14 5.41
C GLN A 10 -19.71 3.37 6.12
N GLN A 11 -18.63 4.06 6.49
CA GLN A 11 -17.45 3.44 7.09
C GLN A 11 -17.75 2.65 8.38
N PHE A 12 -18.76 3.03 9.16
CA PHE A 12 -19.11 2.27 10.39
C PHE A 12 -19.65 0.86 10.11
N LEU A 13 -20.01 0.54 8.85
CA LEU A 13 -20.39 -0.80 8.42
C LEU A 13 -19.19 -1.72 8.20
N GLN A 14 -17.98 -1.16 8.16
CA GLN A 14 -16.73 -1.90 8.09
C GLN A 14 -16.54 -2.69 9.39
N PRO A 15 -16.20 -3.99 9.33
CA PRO A 15 -15.91 -4.78 10.51
C PRO A 15 -14.76 -4.17 11.32
N ALA A 16 -14.73 -4.47 12.63
CA ALA A 16 -13.59 -4.12 13.48
C ALA A 16 -12.44 -5.13 13.33
N GLY A 17 -11.21 -4.69 13.56
CA GLY A 17 -9.99 -5.53 13.47
C GLY A 17 -9.24 -5.35 12.15
N GLN A 18 -8.05 -5.94 12.00
CA GLN A 18 -7.32 -5.88 10.72
C GLN A 18 -7.64 -7.09 9.84
N ASP A 19 -7.96 -8.23 10.46
CA ASP A 19 -8.19 -9.53 9.83
C ASP A 19 -9.34 -9.53 8.81
N TYR A 20 -10.27 -8.56 8.85
CA TYR A 20 -11.32 -8.52 7.84
C TYR A 20 -10.76 -8.18 6.45
N TYR A 21 -9.65 -7.44 6.35
CA TYR A 21 -9.02 -7.16 5.06
C TYR A 21 -8.52 -8.44 4.37
N ASP A 22 -8.34 -9.53 5.10
CA ASP A 22 -7.83 -10.79 4.54
C ASP A 22 -8.88 -11.53 3.72
N SER A 23 -10.16 -11.47 4.11
CA SER A 23 -11.18 -12.27 3.42
C SER A 23 -12.60 -11.72 3.45
N PHE A 24 -12.91 -10.74 4.30
CA PHE A 24 -14.30 -10.29 4.51
C PHE A 24 -14.95 -9.79 3.22
N TYR A 25 -14.24 -8.99 2.42
CA TYR A 25 -14.81 -8.41 1.21
C TYR A 25 -14.96 -9.40 0.05
N LEU A 26 -14.29 -10.55 0.09
CA LEU A 26 -14.38 -11.56 -0.98
C LEU A 26 -15.82 -12.04 -1.19
N GLN A 27 -16.57 -12.21 -0.10
CA GLN A 27 -17.96 -12.67 -0.17
C GLN A 27 -18.90 -11.63 -0.82
N PHE A 28 -18.45 -10.39 -0.96
CA PHE A 28 -19.17 -9.28 -1.59
C PHE A 28 -18.58 -8.89 -2.96
N GLY A 29 -17.70 -9.73 -3.53
CA GLY A 29 -17.03 -9.46 -4.80
C GLY A 29 -15.87 -8.45 -4.73
N GLY A 30 -15.38 -8.16 -3.52
CA GLY A 30 -14.19 -7.35 -3.29
C GLY A 30 -12.88 -8.14 -3.38
N GLU A 31 -11.78 -7.51 -2.95
CA GLU A 31 -10.43 -8.10 -2.93
C GLU A 31 -10.04 -8.53 -1.52
N SER A 32 -9.20 -9.57 -1.40
CA SER A 32 -8.42 -9.85 -0.20
C SER A 32 -7.14 -9.03 -0.16
N MET A 33 -6.54 -8.88 1.02
CA MET A 33 -5.23 -8.27 1.20
C MET A 33 -4.16 -8.93 0.32
N THR A 34 -4.12 -10.27 0.28
CA THR A 34 -3.17 -11.02 -0.58
C THR A 34 -3.33 -10.68 -2.06
N LEU A 35 -4.56 -10.60 -2.58
CA LEU A 35 -4.78 -10.23 -3.99
C LEU A 35 -4.29 -8.82 -4.30
N VAL A 36 -4.48 -7.88 -3.37
CA VAL A 36 -3.95 -6.51 -3.49
C VAL A 36 -2.43 -6.52 -3.47
N GLN A 37 -1.82 -7.26 -2.54
CA GLN A 37 -0.37 -7.40 -2.43
C GLN A 37 0.24 -7.96 -3.72
N GLU A 38 -0.31 -9.06 -4.24
CA GLU A 38 0.17 -9.71 -5.47
C GLU A 38 0.13 -8.77 -6.68
N ARG A 39 -1.00 -8.08 -6.90
CA ARG A 39 -1.10 -7.18 -8.05
C ARG A 39 -0.20 -5.95 -7.91
N MET A 40 -0.04 -5.43 -6.69
CA MET A 40 0.82 -4.27 -6.43
C MET A 40 2.29 -4.63 -6.60
N PHE A 41 2.72 -5.77 -6.05
CA PHE A 41 4.06 -6.31 -6.21
C PHE A 41 4.39 -6.50 -7.70
N LYS A 42 3.50 -7.19 -8.43
CA LYS A 42 3.67 -7.44 -9.86
C LYS A 42 3.78 -6.15 -10.67
N ILE A 43 2.86 -5.21 -10.50
CA ILE A 43 2.84 -4.01 -11.34
C ILE A 43 4.02 -3.08 -11.04
N LEU A 44 4.43 -2.94 -9.78
CA LEU A 44 5.56 -2.08 -9.42
C LEU A 44 6.89 -2.64 -9.94
N HIS A 45 7.11 -3.96 -9.86
CA HIS A 45 8.26 -4.59 -10.51
C HIS A 45 8.23 -4.42 -12.03
N GLN A 46 7.07 -4.60 -12.67
CA GLN A 46 6.92 -4.38 -14.11
C GLN A 46 7.20 -2.94 -14.53
N ILE A 47 6.85 -1.96 -13.69
CA ILE A 47 7.11 -0.55 -13.94
C ILE A 47 8.62 -0.27 -13.84
N MET A 48 9.30 -0.78 -12.81
CA MET A 48 10.74 -0.54 -12.62
C MET A 48 11.62 -1.32 -13.61
N ALA A 49 11.13 -2.44 -14.15
CA ALA A 49 11.84 -3.23 -15.15
C ALA A 49 11.85 -2.61 -16.57
N ARG A 50 11.17 -1.48 -16.78
CA ARG A 50 11.14 -0.80 -18.10
C ARG A 50 12.46 -0.07 -18.35
N GLU A 51 12.87 -0.02 -19.61
CA GLU A 51 14.06 0.75 -20.02
C GLU A 51 13.89 2.23 -19.66
N ASP A 52 14.99 2.86 -19.23
CA ASP A 52 15.08 4.28 -18.84
C ASP A 52 14.21 4.71 -17.63
N HIS A 53 13.58 3.76 -16.91
CA HIS A 53 12.84 4.03 -15.68
C HIS A 53 13.79 4.11 -14.46
N GLN A 54 14.54 5.21 -14.37
CA GLN A 54 15.46 5.46 -13.25
C GLN A 54 14.78 6.08 -12.02
N ASN A 55 13.80 6.97 -12.25
CA ASN A 55 13.01 7.64 -11.20
C ASN A 55 11.55 7.64 -11.60
N VAL A 56 10.70 7.00 -10.80
CA VAL A 56 9.27 6.84 -11.10
C VAL A 56 8.42 7.44 -10.00
N LEU A 57 7.47 8.30 -10.38
CA LEU A 57 6.39 8.72 -9.51
C LEU A 57 5.16 7.84 -9.77
N ALA A 58 4.75 7.07 -8.77
CA ALA A 58 3.52 6.28 -8.80
C ALA A 58 2.50 6.86 -7.82
N ILE A 59 1.26 7.05 -8.28
CA ILE A 59 0.15 7.54 -7.45
C ILE A 59 -0.82 6.39 -7.21
N SER A 60 -1.17 6.14 -5.96
CA SER A 60 -2.07 5.06 -5.55
C SER A 60 -2.85 5.44 -4.29
N HIS A 61 -3.65 4.51 -3.78
CA HIS A 61 -4.46 4.68 -2.58
C HIS A 61 -3.78 4.09 -1.34
N ASN A 62 -4.10 4.64 -0.16
CA ASN A 62 -3.52 4.22 1.12
C ASN A 62 -3.48 2.70 1.31
N GLY A 63 -4.63 2.02 1.15
CA GLY A 63 -4.68 0.56 1.33
C GLY A 63 -3.76 -0.20 0.37
N ALA A 64 -3.61 0.26 -0.87
CA ALA A 64 -2.72 -0.38 -1.84
C ALA A 64 -1.23 -0.10 -1.54
N CYS A 65 -0.90 1.12 -1.11
CA CYS A 65 0.45 1.48 -0.69
C CYS A 65 0.88 0.66 0.54
N VAL A 66 0.06 0.64 1.59
CA VAL A 66 0.36 -0.11 2.82
C VAL A 66 0.45 -1.61 2.56
N SER A 67 -0.46 -2.18 1.77
CA SER A 67 -0.37 -3.59 1.38
C SER A 67 0.96 -3.89 0.69
N PHE A 68 1.41 -3.04 -0.24
CA PHE A 68 2.72 -3.21 -0.86
C PHE A 68 3.89 -3.10 0.14
N LEU A 69 3.88 -2.09 1.02
CA LEU A 69 4.92 -1.92 2.03
C LEU A 69 5.04 -3.15 2.94
N GLN A 70 3.91 -3.75 3.35
CA GLN A 70 3.90 -4.99 4.14
C GLN A 70 4.61 -6.15 3.43
N THR A 71 4.71 -6.15 2.10
CA THR A 71 5.40 -7.22 1.34
C THR A 71 6.92 -7.07 1.31
N ILE A 72 7.43 -5.86 1.58
CA ILE A 72 8.85 -5.53 1.46
C ILE A 72 9.49 -5.08 2.78
N TRP A 73 8.68 -4.69 3.76
CA TRP A 73 9.13 -4.20 5.06
C TRP A 73 9.72 -5.33 5.90
N GLN A 74 10.94 -5.12 6.37
CA GLN A 74 11.68 -6.08 7.20
C GLN A 74 11.81 -5.60 8.67
N GLY A 75 11.31 -4.40 9.00
CA GLY A 75 11.32 -3.82 10.34
C GLY A 75 10.14 -4.28 11.20
N ASP A 76 9.82 -3.52 12.25
CA ASP A 76 8.65 -3.82 13.10
C ASP A 76 7.37 -3.55 12.28
N PRO A 77 6.47 -4.55 12.11
CA PRO A 77 5.19 -4.34 11.44
C PRO A 77 4.37 -3.18 12.03
N ASN A 78 4.54 -2.87 13.32
CA ASN A 78 3.86 -1.78 14.00
C ASN A 78 4.24 -0.39 13.45
N ASP A 79 5.41 -0.24 12.84
CA ASP A 79 5.86 1.04 12.26
C ASP A 79 4.96 1.48 11.09
N LEU A 80 4.33 0.52 10.42
CA LEU A 80 3.38 0.73 9.34
C LEU A 80 1.93 0.89 9.83
N ILE A 81 1.64 0.57 11.10
CA ILE A 81 0.30 0.67 11.70
C ILE A 81 0.07 2.12 12.18
N ARG A 82 -0.14 3.01 11.21
CA ARG A 82 -0.44 4.43 11.47
C ARG A 82 -1.36 5.02 10.41
N ALA A 83 -1.95 6.16 10.73
CA ALA A 83 -2.65 6.96 9.73
C ALA A 83 -1.63 7.69 8.84
N PHE A 84 -1.77 7.51 7.53
CA PHE A 84 -1.06 8.29 6.53
C PHE A 84 -2.03 9.38 6.00
N PRO A 85 -1.71 10.66 6.14
CA PRO A 85 -2.55 11.72 5.58
C PRO A 85 -2.63 11.64 4.05
N ASN A 86 -3.60 12.33 3.48
CA ASN A 86 -3.67 12.47 2.03
C ASN A 86 -2.37 13.05 1.48
N CYS A 87 -1.95 12.52 0.34
CA CYS A 87 -0.70 12.89 -0.34
C CYS A 87 0.59 12.55 0.43
N SER A 88 0.56 11.66 1.43
CA SER A 88 1.79 11.05 1.97
C SER A 88 2.67 10.48 0.85
N ILE A 89 3.98 10.71 0.97
CA ILE A 89 4.96 10.30 -0.02
C ILE A 89 5.81 9.18 0.58
N PHE A 90 5.87 8.05 -0.11
CA PHE A 90 6.74 6.93 0.25
C PHE A 90 7.95 6.95 -0.67
N VAL A 91 9.14 7.14 -0.11
CA VAL A 91 10.40 7.14 -0.86
C VAL A 91 10.96 5.73 -0.83
N LEU A 92 11.09 5.13 -2.02
CA LEU A 92 11.53 3.75 -2.19
C LEU A 92 12.76 3.71 -3.08
N THR A 93 13.75 2.91 -2.71
CA THR A 93 14.85 2.49 -3.59
C THR A 93 14.48 1.16 -4.26
N TYR A 94 15.03 0.92 -5.44
CA TYR A 94 14.85 -0.33 -6.17
C TYR A 94 16.17 -0.79 -6.78
N GLU A 95 16.78 -1.81 -6.19
CA GLU A 95 18.06 -2.36 -6.62
C GLU A 95 17.99 -3.89 -6.64
N ASN A 96 18.62 -4.53 -7.61
CA ASN A 96 18.67 -5.99 -7.72
C ASN A 96 17.29 -6.67 -7.63
N GLN A 97 16.26 -6.04 -8.22
CA GLN A 97 14.88 -6.48 -8.13
C GLN A 97 14.32 -6.54 -6.70
N GLN A 98 14.76 -5.65 -5.82
CA GLN A 98 14.25 -5.54 -4.47
C GLN A 98 13.90 -4.09 -4.17
N PHE A 99 12.72 -3.87 -3.63
CA PHE A 99 12.32 -2.57 -3.11
C PHE A 99 12.71 -2.43 -1.65
N GLN A 100 13.14 -1.25 -1.27
CA GLN A 100 13.40 -0.88 0.12
C GLN A 100 12.76 0.48 0.41
N LEU A 101 12.11 0.60 1.57
CA LEU A 101 11.54 1.84 2.06
C LEU A 101 12.63 2.68 2.74
N GLU A 102 12.88 3.87 2.19
CA GLU A 102 13.87 4.82 2.72
C GLU A 102 13.24 5.84 3.65
N ASP A 103 12.08 6.39 3.27
CA ASP A 103 11.43 7.45 4.03
C ASP A 103 9.92 7.50 3.77
N ILE A 104 9.21 8.10 4.72
CA ILE A 104 7.82 8.49 4.59
C ILE A 104 7.72 9.97 4.91
N ILE A 105 7.20 10.75 3.97
CA ILE A 105 7.11 12.21 4.11
C ILE A 105 5.64 12.60 4.25
N ASP A 106 5.34 13.37 5.30
CA ASP A 106 4.08 14.10 5.41
C ASP A 106 4.18 15.42 4.64
N PRO A 107 3.39 15.62 3.57
CA PRO A 107 3.48 16.82 2.74
C PRO A 107 3.05 18.10 3.47
N ALA A 108 2.19 18.00 4.49
CA ALA A 108 1.69 19.15 5.22
C ALA A 108 2.73 19.71 6.19
N THR A 109 3.49 18.83 6.84
CA THR A 109 4.52 19.21 7.82
C THR A 109 5.93 19.22 7.23
N LYS A 110 6.13 18.60 6.05
CA LYS A 110 7.43 18.34 5.42
C LYS A 110 8.38 17.54 6.32
N GLN A 111 7.83 16.75 7.23
CA GLN A 111 8.61 15.92 8.14
C GLN A 111 8.82 14.53 7.53
N SER A 112 10.08 14.09 7.61
CA SER A 112 10.48 12.69 7.45
C SER A 112 10.11 11.92 8.72
N ILE A 113 9.64 10.69 8.55
CA ILE A 113 9.01 9.89 9.59
C ILE A 113 9.86 8.69 10.01
N LEU A 114 10.78 8.25 9.15
CA LEU A 114 11.68 7.11 9.39
C LEU A 114 13.11 7.56 9.72
#